data_AF-A0A0A3YGW3-F1
#
_entry.id   AF-A0A0A3YGW3-F1
#
_cell.length_a   1.000
_cell.length_b   1.000
_cell.length_c   1.000
_cell.angle_alpha   90.00
_cell.angle_beta   90.00
_cell.angle_gamma   90.00
#
_symmetry.space_group_name_H-M   'P 1'
#
loop_
_entity.id
_entity.type
_entity.pdbx_description
1 polymer ?
#
loop_
_entity_poly.entity_id
_entity_poly.type
_entity_poly.pdbx_seq_one_letter_code
_entity_poly.pdbx_strand_id
1 'polypeptide(L)'
;MRQSLLRVRDGQGASVSFSELLFDLIYVFAVTQLSHYLLHHLTLIGALQTLLLWFAVWLAWQYTAWVTNWFDPDTRQIRLLLFAIMLLGLFASAALPEAFGDRGLIFALFYIAMQVGRSAVTLFLLPESHLLQRNFQRILGWMLISAVFWLAGGFAEGNDRLLWWAIAIACIYISPMTGFWLPLLGRSDASNEWTIEGHHLAERCQLFVIVALGETILITGATLSEIAHWQAPVVIASLVAFVGSLAMWWVYFDTSSKAGSHAIQQAENPGQMGACYHYVHVVLVGAIIVCAVANELVIVHPDGHMEASAIAVLLLGPAAYLAANGIYKTMIYRRFPLSHVVGLVALLALLPVCFITDRLMINGLTTVIMIVVAGWESISRARSVAQQ
;
A
#
# COMPACT_ATOMS: atom_id res chain seq x y z
N MET A 1 20.24 30.42 11.54
CA MET A 1 18.87 30.54 10.96
C MET A 1 18.04 29.38 11.47
N ARG A 2 16.88 29.61 12.10
CA ARG A 2 15.97 28.51 12.45
C ARG A 2 15.47 27.90 11.13
N GLN A 3 15.70 26.61 10.91
CA GLN A 3 15.10 25.90 9.77
C GLN A 3 13.57 25.99 9.87
N SER A 4 12.91 26.28 8.74
CA SER A 4 11.45 26.27 8.65
C SER A 4 10.93 24.87 8.96
N LEU A 5 9.87 24.75 9.76
CA LEU A 5 9.21 23.47 10.03
C LEU A 5 8.51 22.89 8.78
N LEU A 6 8.09 23.76 7.86
CA LEU A 6 7.43 23.41 6.61
C LEU A 6 8.43 23.33 5.47
N ARG A 7 8.20 22.42 4.52
CA ARG A 7 8.98 22.33 3.29
C ARG A 7 8.86 23.60 2.45
N VAL A 8 9.95 23.95 1.77
CA VAL A 8 9.97 25.04 0.80
C VAL A 8 9.51 24.49 -0.56
N ARG A 9 8.51 25.15 -1.16
CA ARG A 9 7.94 24.74 -2.46
C ARG A 9 8.48 25.61 -3.58
N ASP A 10 9.65 25.28 -4.11
CA ASP A 10 10.32 26.04 -5.17
C ASP A 10 10.09 25.49 -6.58
N GLY A 11 9.28 24.44 -6.71
CA GLY A 11 8.98 23.78 -7.99
C GLY A 11 10.11 22.88 -8.53
N GLN A 12 11.23 22.75 -7.81
CA GLN A 12 12.30 21.80 -8.14
C GLN A 12 11.96 20.36 -7.68
N GLY A 13 10.90 20.21 -6.88
CA GLY A 13 10.45 18.94 -6.31
C GLY A 13 11.30 18.58 -5.09
N ALA A 14 10.70 18.57 -3.90
CA ALA A 14 11.41 18.10 -2.72
C ALA A 14 11.67 16.59 -2.84
N SER A 15 12.94 16.18 -2.79
CA SER A 15 13.34 14.77 -2.80
C SER A 15 12.98 14.07 -1.49
N VAL A 16 12.75 12.76 -1.54
CA VAL A 16 12.54 11.94 -0.35
C VAL A 16 13.81 11.89 0.52
N SER A 17 13.65 12.09 1.83
CA SER A 17 14.78 12.06 2.77
C SER A 17 15.14 10.64 3.23
N PHE A 18 16.35 10.46 3.78
CA PHE A 18 16.75 9.16 4.36
C PHE A 18 15.89 8.73 5.55
N SER A 19 15.33 9.69 6.32
CA SER A 19 14.43 9.35 7.44
C SER A 19 13.08 8.85 6.94
N GLU A 20 12.63 9.29 5.77
CA GLU A 20 11.43 8.77 5.12
C GLU A 20 11.67 7.36 4.56
N LEU A 21 12.83 7.10 3.95
CA LEU A 21 13.20 5.74 3.52
C LEU A 21 13.29 4.75 4.68
N LEU A 22 13.91 5.16 5.80
CA LEU A 22 13.95 4.35 7.01
C LEU A 22 12.55 4.08 7.57
N PHE A 23 11.63 5.04 7.42
CA PHE A 23 10.25 4.88 7.84
C PHE A 23 9.53 3.84 6.99
N ASP A 24 9.70 3.91 5.67
CA ASP A 24 9.13 2.94 4.73
C ASP A 24 9.63 1.52 5.02
N LEU A 25 10.90 1.37 5.45
CA LEU A 25 11.45 0.07 5.84
C LEU A 25 10.73 -0.54 7.05
N ILE A 26 10.33 0.23 8.06
CA ILE A 26 9.58 -0.32 9.19
C ILE A 26 8.17 -0.75 8.76
N TYR A 27 7.60 -0.06 7.77
CA TYR A 27 6.32 -0.47 7.19
C TYR A 27 6.43 -1.71 6.31
N VAL A 28 7.61 -2.02 5.74
CA VAL A 28 7.80 -3.31 5.06
C VAL A 28 7.61 -4.47 6.01
N PHE A 29 8.06 -4.34 7.26
CA PHE A 29 7.82 -5.37 8.26
C PHE A 29 6.33 -5.59 8.51
N ALA A 30 5.51 -4.54 8.55
CA ALA A 30 4.05 -4.69 8.63
C ALA A 30 3.48 -5.47 7.44
N VAL A 31 3.99 -5.20 6.24
CA VAL A 31 3.62 -5.89 4.98
C VAL A 31 3.99 -7.38 5.07
N THR A 32 5.19 -7.72 5.55
CA THR A 32 5.62 -9.10 5.82
C THR A 32 4.66 -9.83 6.76
N GLN A 33 4.34 -9.19 7.89
CA GLN A 33 3.46 -9.79 8.90
C GLN A 33 2.06 -10.05 8.35
N LEU A 34 1.55 -9.18 7.47
CA LEU A 34 0.26 -9.37 6.80
C LEU A 34 0.31 -10.51 5.76
N SER A 35 1.39 -10.63 4.99
CA SER A 35 1.60 -11.75 4.07
C SER A 35 1.56 -13.08 4.83
N HIS A 36 2.35 -13.21 5.90
CA HIS A 36 2.35 -14.43 6.72
C HIS A 36 1.01 -14.67 7.39
N TYR A 37 0.34 -13.63 7.90
CA TYR A 37 -0.98 -13.77 8.50
C TYR A 37 -2.00 -14.32 7.49
N LEU A 38 -2.03 -13.76 6.27
CA LEU A 38 -2.90 -14.26 5.19
C LEU A 38 -2.57 -15.70 4.81
N LEU A 39 -1.30 -16.05 4.70
CA LEU A 39 -0.84 -17.40 4.35
C LEU A 39 -1.31 -18.44 5.38
N HIS A 40 -1.20 -18.14 6.68
CA HIS A 40 -1.63 -19.05 7.74
C HIS A 40 -3.16 -19.08 7.92
N HIS A 41 -3.88 -18.10 7.38
CA HIS A 41 -5.33 -17.96 7.49
C HIS A 41 -5.99 -17.87 6.10
N LEU A 42 -5.64 -18.76 5.18
CA LEU A 42 -6.18 -18.82 3.80
C LEU A 42 -7.65 -19.27 3.73
N THR A 43 -8.52 -18.47 4.34
CA THR A 43 -9.97 -18.61 4.41
C THR A 43 -10.61 -17.28 4.07
N LEU A 44 -11.92 -17.25 3.80
CA LEU A 44 -12.62 -15.99 3.54
C LEU A 44 -12.52 -15.02 4.73
N ILE A 45 -12.67 -15.52 5.95
CA ILE A 45 -12.58 -14.68 7.16
C ILE A 45 -11.16 -14.15 7.37
N GLY A 46 -10.14 -15.00 7.18
CA GLY A 46 -8.74 -14.58 7.26
C GLY A 46 -8.39 -13.54 6.20
N ALA A 47 -8.90 -13.70 4.98
CA ALA A 47 -8.73 -12.69 3.93
C ALA A 47 -9.40 -11.34 4.29
N LEU A 48 -10.60 -11.35 4.87
CA LEU A 48 -11.26 -10.13 5.36
C LEU A 48 -10.50 -9.48 6.51
N GLN A 49 -9.99 -10.27 7.44
CA GLN A 49 -9.15 -9.83 8.55
C GLN A 49 -7.84 -9.20 8.05
N THR A 50 -7.13 -9.85 7.13
CA THR A 50 -5.94 -9.31 6.49
C THR A 50 -6.25 -8.02 5.75
N LEU A 51 -7.34 -7.98 4.97
CA LEU A 51 -7.74 -6.79 4.22
C LEU A 51 -8.01 -5.60 5.14
N LEU A 52 -8.67 -5.84 6.27
CA LEU A 52 -8.92 -4.85 7.29
C LEU A 52 -7.60 -4.32 7.87
N LEU A 53 -6.71 -5.20 8.31
CA LEU A 53 -5.42 -4.81 8.86
C LEU A 53 -4.52 -4.12 7.83
N TRP A 54 -4.57 -4.56 6.57
CA TRP A 54 -3.90 -3.92 5.45
C TRP A 54 -4.35 -2.48 5.27
N PHE A 55 -5.67 -2.23 5.28
CA PHE A 55 -6.19 -0.88 5.24
C PHE A 55 -5.74 -0.04 6.44
N ALA A 56 -5.67 -0.62 7.63
CA ALA A 56 -5.16 0.08 8.81
C ALA A 56 -3.69 0.49 8.65
N VAL A 57 -2.83 -0.46 8.26
CA VAL A 57 -1.40 -0.23 8.01
C VAL A 57 -1.20 0.81 6.92
N TRP A 58 -1.92 0.68 5.80
CA TRP A 58 -1.86 1.66 4.71
C TRP A 58 -2.26 3.06 5.19
N LEU A 59 -3.35 3.21 5.93
CA LEU A 59 -3.76 4.51 6.47
C LEU A 59 -2.70 5.11 7.39
N ALA A 60 -2.03 4.30 8.22
CA ALA A 60 -0.98 4.79 9.09
C ALA A 60 0.25 5.29 8.31
N TRP A 61 0.66 4.55 7.28
CA TRP A 61 1.71 4.98 6.35
C TRP A 61 1.30 6.27 5.64
N GLN A 62 0.08 6.25 5.09
CA GLN A 62 -0.48 7.29 4.27
C GLN A 62 -0.46 8.64 4.96
N TYR A 63 -1.09 8.74 6.13
CA TYR A 63 -1.18 10.02 6.83
C TYR A 63 0.19 10.50 7.29
N THR A 64 1.13 9.60 7.55
CA THR A 64 2.52 9.98 7.83
C THR A 64 3.19 10.56 6.58
N ALA A 65 2.93 9.98 5.41
CA ALA A 65 3.40 10.52 4.13
C ALA A 65 2.82 11.89 3.80
N TRP A 66 1.56 12.14 4.11
CA TRP A 66 0.99 13.48 4.01
C TRP A 66 1.66 14.46 4.97
N VAL A 67 1.92 14.05 6.23
CA VAL A 67 2.63 14.90 7.19
C VAL A 67 4.02 15.25 6.66
N THR A 68 4.83 14.31 6.20
CA THR A 68 6.17 14.64 5.70
C THR A 68 6.17 15.33 4.34
N ASN A 69 5.06 15.31 3.62
CA ASN A 69 4.87 16.12 2.43
C ASN A 69 4.68 17.61 2.78
N TRP A 70 4.07 17.93 3.92
CA TRP A 70 3.92 19.31 4.39
C TRP A 70 5.10 19.79 5.23
N PHE A 71 5.59 18.91 6.10
CA PHE A 71 6.61 19.22 7.10
C PHE A 71 7.96 18.65 6.70
N ASP A 72 9.03 19.40 6.94
CA ASP A 72 10.38 18.99 6.59
C ASP A 72 10.91 17.92 7.59
N PRO A 73 11.13 16.66 7.16
CA PRO A 73 11.66 15.59 8.00
C PRO A 73 13.06 15.83 8.53
N ASP A 74 13.81 16.76 7.93
CA ASP A 74 15.15 17.11 8.39
C ASP A 74 15.13 18.02 9.63
N THR A 75 14.00 18.65 9.93
CA THR A 75 13.86 19.42 11.17
C THR A 75 13.82 18.48 12.38
N ARG A 76 14.47 18.88 13.48
CA ARG A 76 14.60 18.05 14.69
C ARG A 76 13.26 17.57 15.22
N GLN A 77 12.25 18.43 15.23
CA GLN A 77 10.92 18.13 15.77
C GLN A 77 10.21 17.06 14.96
N ILE A 78 10.20 17.19 13.62
CA ILE A 78 9.53 16.24 12.73
C ILE A 78 10.31 14.93 12.65
N ARG A 79 11.64 14.99 12.68
CA ARG A 79 12.49 13.79 12.75
C ARG A 79 12.23 12.96 14.00
N LEU A 80 12.14 13.60 15.17
CA LEU A 80 11.81 12.92 16.43
C LEU A 80 10.38 12.35 16.39
N LEU A 81 9.43 13.07 15.80
CA LEU A 81 8.08 12.56 15.58
C LEU A 81 8.10 11.30 14.70
N LEU A 82 8.85 11.31 13.59
CA LEU A 82 8.99 10.14 12.72
C LEU A 82 9.59 8.95 13.47
N PHE A 83 10.65 9.14 14.26
CA PHE A 83 11.23 8.07 15.06
C PHE A 83 10.26 7.52 16.13
N ALA A 84 9.44 8.38 16.73
CA ALA A 84 8.39 7.93 17.64
C ALA A 84 7.31 7.09 16.91
N ILE A 85 6.86 7.55 15.75
CA ILE A 85 5.89 6.82 14.91
C ILE A 85 6.47 5.47 14.46
N MET A 86 7.75 5.45 14.07
CA MET A 86 8.47 4.23 13.71
C MET A 86 8.47 3.21 14.86
N LEU A 87 8.78 3.65 16.08
CA LEU A 87 8.76 2.78 17.26
C LEU A 87 7.35 2.22 17.53
N LEU A 88 6.33 3.09 17.52
CA LEU A 88 4.94 2.67 17.71
C LEU A 88 4.48 1.72 16.59
N GLY A 89 4.87 2.01 15.34
CA GLY A 89 4.59 1.19 14.17
C GLY A 89 5.24 -0.18 14.24
N LEU A 90 6.47 -0.29 14.77
CA LEU A 90 7.14 -1.57 15.00
C LEU A 90 6.34 -2.45 15.98
N PHE A 91 5.93 -1.90 17.12
CA PHE A 91 5.12 -2.64 18.10
C PHE A 91 3.74 -3.01 17.57
N ALA A 92 3.07 -2.10 16.84
CA ALA A 92 1.82 -2.40 16.17
C ALA A 92 2.00 -3.54 15.15
N SER A 93 3.08 -3.50 14.35
CA SER A 93 3.37 -4.52 13.34
C SER A 93 3.69 -5.89 13.97
N ALA A 94 4.44 -5.91 15.07
CA ALA A 94 4.73 -7.13 15.82
C ALA A 94 3.47 -7.77 16.46
N ALA A 95 2.42 -6.97 16.67
CA ALA A 95 1.13 -7.44 17.16
C ALA A 95 0.22 -8.00 16.04
N LEU A 96 0.49 -7.70 14.75
CA LEU A 96 -0.36 -8.08 13.62
C LEU A 96 -0.74 -9.57 13.55
N PRO A 97 0.19 -10.54 13.73
CA PRO A 97 -0.15 -11.96 13.60
C PRO A 97 -1.22 -12.43 14.58
N GLU A 98 -1.31 -11.79 15.74
CA GLU A 98 -2.28 -12.10 16.79
C GLU A 98 -3.25 -10.93 17.03
N ALA A 99 -3.41 -10.01 16.06
CA ALA A 99 -4.28 -8.85 16.20
C ALA A 99 -5.76 -9.25 16.34
N PHE A 100 -6.18 -10.35 15.73
CA PHE A 100 -7.52 -10.94 15.97
C PHE A 100 -7.56 -11.96 17.11
N GLY A 101 -6.43 -12.18 17.81
CA GLY A 101 -6.31 -13.00 19.02
C GLY A 101 -5.93 -12.18 20.24
N ASP A 102 -4.98 -12.66 21.05
CA ASP A 102 -4.64 -12.07 22.35
C ASP A 102 -3.99 -10.67 22.26
N ARG A 103 -3.37 -10.34 21.12
CA ARG A 103 -2.69 -9.03 20.93
C ARG A 103 -3.58 -7.94 20.36
N GLY A 104 -4.89 -8.16 20.23
CA GLY A 104 -5.80 -7.17 19.63
C GLY A 104 -5.82 -5.82 20.35
N LEU A 105 -5.89 -5.82 21.69
CA LEU A 105 -5.82 -4.59 22.47
C LEU A 105 -4.47 -3.88 22.31
N ILE A 106 -3.37 -4.64 22.32
CA ILE A 106 -2.01 -4.11 22.13
C ILE A 106 -1.90 -3.44 20.77
N PHE A 107 -2.35 -4.11 19.70
CA PHE A 107 -2.40 -3.54 18.35
C PHE A 107 -3.19 -2.24 18.32
N ALA A 108 -4.42 -2.23 18.86
CA ALA A 108 -5.28 -1.06 18.89
C ALA A 108 -4.63 0.11 19.63
N LEU A 109 -4.02 -0.12 20.79
CA LEU A 109 -3.38 0.93 21.59
C LEU A 109 -2.19 1.57 20.86
N PHE A 110 -1.29 0.77 20.28
CA PHE A 110 -0.17 1.30 19.50
C PHE A 110 -0.64 2.02 18.23
N TYR A 111 -1.64 1.47 17.55
CA TYR A 111 -2.23 2.09 16.36
C TYR A 111 -2.88 3.45 16.68
N ILE A 112 -3.67 3.53 17.76
CA ILE A 112 -4.27 4.78 18.25
C ILE A 112 -3.19 5.78 18.63
N ALA A 113 -2.21 5.37 19.42
CA ALA A 113 -1.11 6.24 19.85
C ALA A 113 -0.37 6.85 18.66
N MET A 114 -0.15 6.05 17.61
CA MET A 114 0.48 6.50 16.38
C MET A 114 -0.39 7.52 15.61
N GLN A 115 -1.65 7.19 15.36
CA GLN A 115 -2.55 8.03 14.54
C GLN A 115 -2.95 9.33 15.24
N VAL A 116 -3.38 9.24 16.51
CA VAL A 116 -3.78 10.38 17.34
C VAL A 116 -2.56 11.18 17.74
N GLY A 117 -1.48 10.52 18.18
CA GLY A 117 -0.25 11.19 18.61
C GLY A 117 0.39 12.00 17.50
N ARG A 118 0.51 11.44 16.28
CA ARG A 118 0.99 12.19 15.11
C ARG A 118 0.14 13.44 14.87
N SER A 119 -1.18 13.26 14.78
CA SER A 119 -2.09 14.36 14.45
C SER A 119 -2.09 15.46 15.52
N ALA A 120 -2.00 15.09 16.80
CA ALA A 120 -1.93 16.02 17.92
C ALA A 120 -0.60 16.78 17.97
N VAL A 121 0.54 16.08 17.81
CA VAL A 121 1.86 16.72 17.78
C VAL A 121 1.97 17.67 16.59
N THR A 122 1.54 17.25 15.40
CA THR A 122 1.56 18.13 14.22
C THR A 122 0.68 19.36 14.41
N LEU A 123 -0.50 19.22 15.01
CA LEU A 123 -1.36 20.35 15.34
C LEU A 123 -0.70 21.31 16.34
N PHE A 124 -0.03 20.78 17.37
CA PHE A 124 0.66 21.58 18.39
C PHE A 124 1.87 22.35 17.83
N LEU A 125 2.57 21.77 16.85
CA LEU A 125 3.73 22.41 16.21
C LEU A 125 3.34 23.51 15.21
N LEU A 126 2.09 23.52 14.74
CA LEU A 126 1.59 24.54 13.81
C LEU A 126 1.29 25.86 14.53
N PRO A 127 1.72 27.02 13.97
CA PRO A 127 1.27 28.32 14.44
C PRO A 127 -0.25 28.47 14.34
N GLU A 128 -0.87 29.16 15.30
CA GLU A 128 -2.34 29.33 15.35
C GLU A 128 -2.93 30.04 14.12
N SER A 129 -2.15 30.88 13.44
CA SER A 129 -2.58 31.57 12.23
C SER A 129 -2.39 30.76 10.94
N HIS A 130 -1.83 29.55 11.01
CA HIS A 130 -1.50 28.78 9.83
C HIS A 130 -2.74 28.17 9.17
N LEU A 131 -2.83 28.23 7.83
CA LEU A 131 -3.97 27.73 7.06
C LEU A 131 -4.29 26.25 7.32
N LEU A 132 -3.26 25.44 7.59
CA LEU A 132 -3.42 24.01 7.88
C LEU A 132 -3.96 23.71 9.28
N GLN A 133 -3.98 24.67 10.20
CA GLN A 133 -4.34 24.40 11.61
C GLN A 133 -5.76 23.82 11.73
N ARG A 134 -6.73 24.42 11.05
CA ARG A 134 -8.12 23.93 11.03
C ARG A 134 -8.23 22.54 10.41
N ASN A 135 -7.47 22.27 9.35
CA ASN A 135 -7.43 20.94 8.73
C ASN A 135 -6.93 19.88 9.73
N PHE A 136 -5.82 20.17 10.44
CA PHE A 136 -5.29 19.25 11.45
C PHE A 136 -6.20 19.08 12.67
N GLN A 137 -6.96 20.11 13.08
CA GLN A 137 -8.01 19.96 14.10
C GLN A 137 -9.09 18.98 13.66
N ARG A 138 -9.53 19.08 12.39
CA ARG A 138 -10.52 18.16 11.83
C ARG A 138 -9.98 16.73 11.71
N ILE A 139 -8.75 16.58 11.23
CA ILE A 139 -8.06 15.28 11.16
C ILE A 139 -7.97 14.68 12.57
N LEU A 140 -7.51 15.44 13.56
CA LEU A 140 -7.43 14.97 14.94
C LEU A 140 -8.81 14.54 15.48
N GLY A 141 -9.86 15.30 15.21
CA GLY A 141 -11.23 14.93 15.59
C GLY A 141 -11.66 13.59 15.00
N TRP A 142 -11.41 13.36 13.71
CA TRP A 142 -11.68 12.08 13.07
C TRP A 142 -10.80 10.93 13.60
N MET A 143 -9.54 11.20 13.94
CA MET A 143 -8.66 10.21 14.57
C MET A 143 -9.17 9.82 15.96
N LEU A 144 -9.70 10.77 16.74
CA LEU A 144 -10.30 10.49 18.04
C LEU A 144 -11.60 9.68 17.91
N ILE A 145 -12.45 10.00 16.94
CA ILE A 145 -13.67 9.22 16.65
C ILE A 145 -13.29 7.79 16.27
N SER A 146 -12.35 7.62 15.34
CA SER A 146 -11.85 6.31 14.93
C SER A 146 -11.19 5.56 16.10
N ALA A 147 -10.47 6.26 16.99
CA ALA A 147 -9.83 5.67 18.15
C ALA A 147 -10.81 5.01 19.12
N VAL A 148 -12.02 5.57 19.29
CA VAL A 148 -13.07 4.94 20.11
C VAL A 148 -13.42 3.56 19.56
N PHE A 149 -13.56 3.43 18.25
CA PHE A 149 -13.88 2.16 17.60
C PHE A 149 -12.71 1.18 17.59
N TRP A 150 -11.48 1.66 17.40
CA TRP A 150 -10.27 0.83 17.57
C TRP A 150 -10.17 0.26 18.99
N LEU A 151 -10.41 1.10 20.00
CA LEU A 151 -10.36 0.70 21.40
C LEU A 151 -11.50 -0.28 21.75
N ALA A 152 -12.72 -0.01 21.28
CA ALA A 152 -13.85 -0.92 21.44
C ALA A 152 -13.55 -2.30 20.82
N GLY A 153 -13.01 -2.34 19.61
CA GLY A 153 -12.58 -3.59 18.97
C GLY A 153 -11.42 -4.27 19.70
N GLY A 154 -10.53 -3.50 20.33
CA GLY A 154 -9.43 -4.03 21.15
C GLY A 154 -9.92 -4.80 22.38
N PHE A 155 -11.04 -4.39 22.99
CA PHE A 155 -11.70 -5.12 24.08
C PHE A 155 -12.69 -6.19 23.60
N ALA A 156 -13.10 -6.16 22.34
CA ALA A 156 -13.97 -7.16 21.74
C ALA A 156 -13.19 -8.37 21.23
N GLU A 157 -13.89 -9.45 20.92
CA GLU A 157 -13.33 -10.68 20.36
C GLU A 157 -14.04 -11.08 19.06
N GLY A 158 -13.41 -11.94 18.26
CA GLY A 158 -14.01 -12.54 17.07
C GLY A 158 -14.62 -11.53 16.09
N ASN A 159 -15.87 -11.77 15.70
CA ASN A 159 -16.58 -10.96 14.70
C ASN A 159 -16.89 -9.53 15.19
N ASP A 160 -17.06 -9.33 16.50
CA ASP A 160 -17.33 -8.00 17.05
C ASP A 160 -16.10 -7.10 16.89
N ARG A 161 -14.90 -7.65 17.13
CA ARG A 161 -13.64 -6.95 16.85
C ARG A 161 -13.53 -6.54 15.38
N LEU A 162 -13.84 -7.45 14.46
CA LEU A 162 -13.85 -7.18 13.02
C LEU A 162 -14.82 -6.04 12.68
N LEU A 163 -16.04 -6.07 13.22
CA LEU A 163 -17.04 -5.03 12.98
C LEU A 163 -16.57 -3.66 13.49
N TRP A 164 -16.08 -3.58 14.74
CA TRP A 164 -15.61 -2.33 15.33
C TRP A 164 -14.43 -1.74 14.56
N TRP A 165 -13.46 -2.56 14.19
CA TRP A 165 -12.32 -2.09 13.42
C TRP A 165 -12.68 -1.72 11.98
N ALA A 166 -13.67 -2.39 11.37
CA ALA A 166 -14.20 -2.01 10.07
C ALA A 166 -14.85 -0.62 10.12
N ILE A 167 -15.62 -0.32 11.17
CA ILE A 167 -16.19 1.01 11.41
C ILE A 167 -15.07 2.03 11.61
N ALA A 168 -14.06 1.71 12.42
CA ALA A 168 -12.91 2.58 12.67
C ALA A 168 -12.19 3.00 11.37
N ILE A 169 -11.96 2.04 10.47
CA ILE A 169 -11.35 2.27 9.16
C ILE A 169 -12.28 3.07 8.25
N ALA A 170 -13.58 2.75 8.23
CA ALA A 170 -14.57 3.48 7.44
C ALA A 170 -14.62 4.96 7.84
N CYS A 171 -14.56 5.28 9.13
CA CYS A 171 -14.46 6.67 9.60
C CYS A 171 -13.27 7.39 8.96
N ILE A 172 -12.10 6.76 8.92
CA ILE A 172 -10.90 7.40 8.37
C ILE A 172 -11.01 7.53 6.85
N TYR A 173 -11.47 6.53 6.10
CA TYR A 173 -11.61 6.62 4.64
C TYR A 173 -12.70 7.58 4.17
N ILE A 174 -13.82 7.68 4.91
CA ILE A 174 -14.93 8.59 4.58
C ILE A 174 -14.58 10.04 4.95
N SER A 175 -13.72 10.24 5.96
CA SER A 175 -13.42 11.59 6.46
C SER A 175 -12.91 12.55 5.37
N PRO A 176 -11.92 12.24 4.50
CA PRO A 176 -11.49 13.15 3.44
C PRO A 176 -12.59 13.35 2.38
N MET A 177 -13.39 12.33 2.07
CA MET A 177 -14.48 12.42 1.07
C MET A 177 -15.55 13.43 1.46
N THR A 178 -15.72 13.67 2.77
CA THR A 178 -16.65 14.68 3.31
C THR A 178 -15.96 16.02 3.58
N GLY A 179 -14.69 16.18 3.18
CA GLY A 179 -13.86 17.33 3.54
C GLY A 179 -13.56 17.39 5.03
N PHE A 180 -13.39 16.26 5.70
CA PHE A 180 -13.21 16.16 7.15
C PHE A 180 -14.28 16.92 7.94
N TRP A 181 -15.54 16.88 7.49
CA TRP A 181 -16.60 17.66 8.12
C TRP A 181 -16.76 17.30 9.59
N LEU A 182 -16.82 18.31 10.46
CA LEU A 182 -17.21 18.19 11.85
C LEU A 182 -18.21 19.30 12.21
N PRO A 183 -19.21 19.05 13.06
CA PRO A 183 -20.30 20.00 13.36
C PRO A 183 -19.83 21.41 13.73
N LEU A 184 -18.70 21.54 14.44
CA LEU A 184 -18.17 22.83 14.91
C LEU A 184 -17.09 23.44 14.00
N LEU A 185 -16.43 22.64 13.16
CA LEU A 185 -15.26 23.07 12.37
C LEU A 185 -15.57 23.21 10.87
N GLY A 186 -16.76 22.79 10.43
CA GLY A 186 -17.17 22.80 9.02
C GLY A 186 -16.33 21.86 8.15
N ARG A 187 -16.39 22.07 6.82
CA ARG A 187 -15.61 21.30 5.84
C ARG A 187 -14.25 21.96 5.56
N SER A 188 -13.26 21.13 5.29
CA SER A 188 -11.98 21.46 4.68
C SER A 188 -12.17 21.66 3.18
N ASP A 189 -11.52 22.67 2.65
CA ASP A 189 -11.42 22.91 1.21
C ASP A 189 -10.16 22.23 0.67
N ALA A 190 -10.31 21.11 -0.02
CA ALA A 190 -9.20 20.36 -0.59
C ALA A 190 -8.36 21.17 -1.59
N SER A 191 -8.96 22.16 -2.26
CA SER A 191 -8.24 22.98 -3.26
C SER A 191 -7.24 23.95 -2.61
N ASN A 192 -7.55 24.45 -1.41
CA ASN A 192 -6.75 25.46 -0.71
C ASN A 192 -5.99 24.90 0.50
N GLU A 193 -6.55 23.91 1.20
CA GLU A 193 -5.97 23.35 2.42
C GLU A 193 -5.09 22.12 2.15
N TRP A 194 -5.30 21.39 1.05
CA TRP A 194 -4.54 20.16 0.74
C TRP A 194 -3.49 20.39 -0.33
N THR A 195 -2.75 21.47 -0.16
CA THR A 195 -1.67 21.82 -1.07
C THR A 195 -0.55 20.78 -0.93
N ILE A 196 -0.37 19.93 -1.94
CA ILE A 196 0.62 18.83 -1.93
C ILE A 196 1.73 19.06 -2.94
N GLU A 197 2.87 18.41 -2.74
CA GLU A 197 3.93 18.35 -3.73
C GLU A 197 3.80 17.03 -4.49
N GLY A 198 3.20 17.08 -5.67
CA GLY A 198 2.90 15.87 -6.45
C GLY A 198 4.14 15.03 -6.79
N HIS A 199 5.31 15.66 -6.93
CA HIS A 199 6.57 14.95 -7.18
C HIS A 199 6.96 14.08 -5.99
N HIS A 200 7.09 14.71 -4.82
CA HIS A 200 7.45 14.03 -3.58
C HIS A 200 6.47 12.90 -3.23
N LEU A 201 5.17 13.15 -3.41
CA LEU A 201 4.12 12.16 -3.16
C LEU A 201 4.24 10.94 -4.08
N ALA A 202 4.45 11.19 -5.37
CA ALA A 202 4.64 10.13 -6.36
C ALA A 202 5.92 9.34 -6.07
N GLU A 203 7.02 10.02 -5.72
CA GLU A 203 8.30 9.40 -5.37
C GLU A 203 8.15 8.47 -4.16
N ARG A 204 7.50 8.92 -3.08
CA ARG A 204 7.23 8.07 -1.90
C ARG A 204 6.41 6.83 -2.22
N CYS A 205 5.36 6.96 -3.02
CA CYS A 205 4.55 5.81 -3.43
C CYS A 205 5.37 4.81 -4.27
N GLN A 206 6.22 5.30 -5.16
CA GLN A 206 7.10 4.47 -5.99
C GLN A 206 8.13 3.72 -5.15
N LEU A 207 8.77 4.42 -4.22
CA LEU A 207 9.69 3.82 -3.26
C LEU A 207 9.00 2.74 -2.41
N PHE A 208 7.77 3.00 -1.96
CA PHE A 208 7.00 2.00 -1.23
C PHE A 208 6.66 0.77 -2.09
N VAL A 209 6.36 0.94 -3.39
CA VAL A 209 6.18 -0.17 -4.33
C VAL A 209 7.48 -0.96 -4.51
N ILE A 210 8.64 -0.30 -4.61
CA ILE A 210 9.95 -1.00 -4.66
C ILE A 210 10.16 -1.81 -3.39
N VAL A 211 9.87 -1.23 -2.22
CA VAL A 211 10.01 -1.89 -0.92
C VAL A 211 9.10 -3.11 -0.83
N ALA A 212 7.83 -3.02 -1.25
CA ALA A 212 6.90 -4.15 -1.28
C ALA A 212 7.30 -5.26 -2.26
N LEU A 213 7.85 -4.90 -3.43
CA LEU A 213 8.40 -5.88 -4.38
C LEU A 213 9.68 -6.53 -3.82
N GLY A 214 10.53 -5.75 -3.16
CA GLY A 214 11.71 -6.24 -2.45
C GLY A 214 11.34 -7.26 -1.38
N GLU A 215 10.26 -7.02 -0.65
CA GLU A 215 9.74 -7.97 0.34
C GLU A 215 9.30 -9.30 -0.29
N THR A 216 8.68 -9.26 -1.46
CA THR A 216 8.31 -10.50 -2.19
C THR A 216 9.55 -11.33 -2.53
N ILE A 217 10.66 -10.67 -2.88
CA ILE A 217 11.95 -11.31 -3.15
C ILE A 217 12.56 -11.86 -1.86
N LEU A 218 12.48 -11.11 -0.75
CA LEU A 218 12.97 -11.55 0.56
C LEU A 218 12.22 -12.79 1.06
N ILE A 219 10.89 -12.80 0.97
CA ILE A 219 10.06 -13.97 1.31
C ILE A 219 10.46 -15.17 0.45
N THR A 220 10.59 -14.99 -0.87
CA THR A 220 11.06 -16.04 -1.78
C THR A 220 12.40 -16.64 -1.33
N GLY A 221 13.36 -15.79 -0.95
CA GLY A 221 14.66 -16.21 -0.44
C GLY A 221 14.59 -16.89 0.93
N ALA A 222 13.77 -16.37 1.85
CA ALA A 222 13.55 -16.92 3.18
C ALA A 222 12.94 -18.33 3.09
N THR A 223 11.86 -18.49 2.31
CA THR A 223 11.24 -19.79 2.05
C THR A 223 12.25 -20.78 1.47
N LEU A 224 13.06 -20.36 0.51
CA LEU A 224 14.09 -21.22 -0.09
C LEU A 224 15.19 -21.63 0.92
N SER A 225 15.51 -20.76 1.88
CA SER A 225 16.49 -21.04 2.93
C SER A 225 16.01 -22.07 3.96
N GLU A 226 14.70 -22.21 4.13
CA GLU A 226 14.09 -23.18 5.04
C GLU A 226 13.95 -24.59 4.41
N ILE A 227 14.01 -24.69 3.07
CA ILE A 227 13.91 -25.96 2.34
C ILE A 227 15.25 -26.70 2.37
N ALA A 228 15.28 -27.85 3.06
CA ALA A 228 16.49 -28.66 3.25
C ALA A 228 17.12 -29.20 1.94
N HIS A 229 16.31 -29.48 0.92
CA HIS A 229 16.76 -30.06 -0.34
C HIS A 229 16.16 -29.33 -1.54
N TRP A 230 17.01 -28.72 -2.36
CA TRP A 230 16.58 -27.99 -3.55
C TRP A 230 16.38 -28.95 -4.73
N GLN A 231 15.12 -29.33 -4.94
CA GLN A 231 14.72 -30.09 -6.13
C GLN A 231 14.39 -29.14 -7.29
N ALA A 232 14.43 -29.65 -8.52
CA ALA A 232 14.17 -28.84 -9.71
C ALA A 232 12.84 -28.05 -9.67
N PRO A 233 11.69 -28.62 -9.22
CA PRO A 233 10.43 -27.87 -9.15
C PRO A 233 10.50 -26.66 -8.20
N VAL A 234 11.18 -26.79 -7.06
CA VAL A 234 11.37 -25.69 -6.09
C VAL A 234 12.21 -24.58 -6.69
N VAL A 235 13.32 -24.94 -7.35
CA VAL A 235 14.19 -23.95 -8.01
C VAL A 235 13.44 -23.23 -9.13
N ILE A 236 12.66 -23.95 -9.94
CA ILE A 236 11.84 -23.36 -11.00
C ILE A 236 10.76 -22.45 -10.40
N ALA A 237 10.08 -22.87 -9.31
CA ALA A 237 9.10 -22.05 -8.61
C ALA A 237 9.69 -20.73 -8.11
N SER A 238 10.88 -20.76 -7.49
CA SER A 238 11.58 -19.56 -7.02
C SER A 238 11.99 -18.65 -8.18
N LEU A 239 12.45 -19.21 -9.30
CA LEU A 239 12.76 -18.44 -10.50
C LEU A 239 11.51 -17.77 -11.09
N VAL A 240 10.39 -18.49 -11.15
CA VAL A 240 9.10 -17.95 -11.61
C VAL A 240 8.63 -16.82 -10.68
N ALA A 241 8.69 -17.00 -9.36
CA ALA A 241 8.34 -15.97 -8.38
C ALA A 241 9.20 -14.70 -8.52
N PHE A 242 10.52 -14.87 -8.72
CA PHE A 242 11.45 -13.77 -8.96
C PHE A 242 11.14 -13.03 -10.27
N VAL A 243 10.97 -13.77 -11.37
CA VAL A 243 10.62 -13.21 -12.68
C VAL A 243 9.25 -12.53 -12.65
N GLY A 244 8.27 -13.09 -11.93
CA GLY A 244 6.97 -12.47 -11.71
C GLY A 244 7.08 -11.13 -10.99
N SER A 245 7.92 -11.05 -9.95
CA SER A 245 8.19 -9.80 -9.23
C SER A 245 8.85 -8.75 -10.14
N LEU A 246 9.78 -9.17 -11.00
CA LEU A 246 10.38 -8.29 -12.03
C LEU A 246 9.37 -7.85 -13.10
N ALA A 247 8.45 -8.73 -13.51
CA ALA A 247 7.41 -8.38 -14.47
C ALA A 247 6.44 -7.34 -13.87
N MET A 248 6.05 -7.50 -12.61
CA MET A 248 5.26 -6.50 -11.88
C MET A 248 6.01 -5.17 -11.80
N TRP A 249 7.28 -5.20 -11.38
CA TRP A 249 8.15 -4.02 -11.37
C TRP A 249 8.14 -3.31 -12.73
N TRP A 250 8.31 -4.07 -13.81
CA TRP A 250 8.32 -3.54 -15.17
C TRP A 250 6.99 -2.89 -15.55
N VAL A 251 5.86 -3.56 -15.33
CA VAL A 251 4.52 -3.00 -15.62
C VAL A 251 4.29 -1.66 -14.90
N TYR A 252 4.75 -1.52 -13.66
CA TYR A 252 4.59 -0.28 -12.90
C TYR A 252 5.57 0.83 -13.31
N PHE A 253 6.88 0.53 -13.35
CA PHE A 253 7.93 1.52 -13.61
C PHE A 253 8.12 1.91 -15.07
N ASP A 254 7.55 1.17 -16.02
CA ASP A 254 7.46 1.58 -17.42
C ASP A 254 6.64 2.89 -17.59
N THR A 255 5.87 3.28 -16.57
CA THR A 255 5.26 4.61 -16.48
C THR A 255 6.24 5.59 -15.83
N SER A 256 6.64 6.64 -16.56
CA SER A 256 7.59 7.63 -16.05
C SER A 256 7.08 8.30 -14.76
N SER A 257 7.92 8.33 -13.71
CA SER A 257 7.68 9.10 -12.48
C SER A 257 7.33 10.57 -12.74
N LYS A 258 7.94 11.16 -13.79
CA LYS A 258 7.62 12.52 -14.23
C LYS A 258 6.18 12.66 -14.71
N ALA A 259 5.63 11.64 -15.39
CA ALA A 259 4.26 11.66 -15.88
C ALA A 259 3.24 11.63 -14.73
N GLY A 260 3.47 10.81 -13.69
CA GLY A 260 2.63 10.77 -12.49
C GLY A 260 2.66 12.10 -11.73
N SER A 261 3.85 12.65 -11.48
CA SER A 261 4.02 13.96 -10.86
C SER A 261 3.33 15.08 -11.64
N HIS A 262 3.51 15.10 -12.97
CA HIS A 262 2.93 16.12 -13.83
C HIS A 262 1.39 16.05 -13.85
N ALA A 263 0.83 14.85 -13.88
CA ALA A 263 -0.62 14.63 -13.79
C ALA A 263 -1.22 15.17 -12.48
N ILE A 264 -0.52 15.01 -11.34
CA ILE A 264 -0.96 15.57 -10.06
C ILE A 264 -0.88 17.10 -10.07
N GLN A 265 0.22 17.67 -10.58
CA GLN A 265 0.44 19.11 -10.59
C GLN A 265 -0.51 19.87 -11.53
N GLN A 266 -0.90 19.26 -12.64
CA GLN A 266 -1.82 19.86 -13.63
C GLN A 266 -3.30 19.59 -13.33
N ALA A 267 -3.62 18.83 -12.29
CA ALA A 267 -5.00 18.58 -11.91
C ALA A 267 -5.66 19.86 -11.36
N GLU A 268 -6.95 20.05 -11.65
CA GLU A 268 -7.74 21.17 -11.10
C GLU A 268 -7.77 21.14 -9.56
N ASN A 269 -7.72 19.93 -8.97
CA ASN A 269 -7.62 19.72 -7.53
C ASN A 269 -6.47 18.75 -7.22
N PRO A 270 -5.23 19.24 -7.04
CA PRO A 270 -4.07 18.41 -6.77
C PRO A 270 -4.22 17.57 -5.50
N GLY A 271 -4.84 18.12 -4.44
CA GLY A 271 -5.07 17.40 -3.18
C GLY A 271 -5.99 16.18 -3.37
N GLN A 272 -7.09 16.33 -4.09
CA GLN A 272 -7.98 15.20 -4.41
C GLN A 272 -7.30 14.19 -5.34
N MET A 273 -6.57 14.66 -6.35
CA MET A 273 -5.80 13.78 -7.24
C MET A 273 -4.76 12.96 -6.48
N GLY A 274 -4.06 13.58 -5.52
CA GLY A 274 -3.13 12.89 -4.61
C GLY A 274 -3.82 11.86 -3.72
N ALA A 275 -5.03 12.13 -3.22
CA ALA A 275 -5.81 11.14 -2.48
C ALA A 275 -6.20 9.93 -3.36
N CYS A 276 -6.70 10.18 -4.57
CA CYS A 276 -6.97 9.12 -5.55
C CYS A 276 -5.72 8.30 -5.89
N TYR A 277 -4.57 8.98 -6.04
CA TYR A 277 -3.29 8.33 -6.31
C TYR A 277 -2.97 7.27 -5.25
N HIS A 278 -3.13 7.63 -3.98
CA HIS A 278 -2.97 6.70 -2.86
C HIS A 278 -3.99 5.58 -2.81
N TYR A 279 -5.26 5.85 -3.13
CA TYR A 279 -6.30 4.81 -3.19
C TYR A 279 -6.04 3.77 -4.28
N VAL A 280 -5.32 4.13 -5.35
CA VAL A 280 -4.86 3.14 -6.31
C VAL A 280 -3.66 2.36 -5.77
N HIS A 281 -2.75 3.02 -5.05
CA HIS A 281 -1.56 2.37 -4.50
C HIS A 281 -1.86 1.39 -3.36
N VAL A 282 -2.90 1.63 -2.55
CA VAL A 282 -3.33 0.64 -1.54
C VAL A 282 -3.78 -0.67 -2.18
N VAL A 283 -4.41 -0.61 -3.36
CA VAL A 283 -4.81 -1.81 -4.11
C VAL A 283 -3.59 -2.44 -4.78
N LEU A 284 -2.70 -1.66 -5.40
CA LEU A 284 -1.47 -2.16 -6.01
C LEU A 284 -0.60 -2.93 -5.01
N VAL A 285 -0.35 -2.35 -3.83
CA VAL A 285 0.53 -2.97 -2.85
C VAL A 285 -0.17 -4.13 -2.13
N GLY A 286 -1.48 -4.02 -1.86
CA GLY A 286 -2.27 -5.17 -1.39
C GLY A 286 -2.22 -6.35 -2.36
N ALA A 287 -2.22 -6.08 -3.67
CA ALA A 287 -2.07 -7.12 -4.69
C ALA A 287 -0.66 -7.74 -4.68
N ILE A 288 0.40 -6.96 -4.42
CA ILE A 288 1.77 -7.48 -4.22
C ILE A 288 1.80 -8.44 -3.02
N ILE A 289 1.16 -8.10 -1.91
CA ILE A 289 1.04 -8.98 -0.72
C ILE A 289 0.39 -10.32 -1.10
N VAL A 290 -0.72 -10.28 -1.83
CA VAL A 290 -1.42 -11.50 -2.28
C VAL A 290 -0.53 -12.33 -3.22
N CYS A 291 0.21 -11.69 -4.13
CA CYS A 291 1.19 -12.37 -4.97
C CYS A 291 2.33 -12.99 -4.17
N ALA A 292 2.81 -12.33 -3.11
CA ALA A 292 3.86 -12.87 -2.24
C ALA A 292 3.40 -14.16 -1.54
N VAL A 293 2.17 -14.16 -1.01
CA VAL A 293 1.53 -15.36 -0.45
C VAL A 293 1.39 -16.47 -1.49
N ALA A 294 0.97 -16.13 -2.72
CA ALA A 294 0.86 -17.10 -3.80
C ALA A 294 2.24 -17.71 -4.17
N ASN A 295 3.29 -16.89 -4.23
CA ASN A 295 4.65 -17.34 -4.51
C ASN A 295 5.16 -18.31 -3.44
N GLU A 296 4.97 -17.98 -2.16
CA GLU A 296 5.36 -18.85 -1.05
C GLU A 296 4.65 -20.21 -1.11
N LEU A 297 3.33 -20.24 -1.36
CA LEU A 297 2.57 -21.48 -1.55
C LEU A 297 3.12 -22.36 -2.67
N VAL A 298 3.55 -21.75 -3.79
CA VAL A 298 4.08 -22.46 -4.96
C VAL A 298 5.49 -22.97 -4.68
N ILE A 299 6.33 -22.23 -3.96
CA ILE A 299 7.71 -22.65 -3.64
C ILE A 299 7.69 -23.82 -2.67
N VAL A 300 6.85 -23.79 -1.64
CA VAL A 300 6.77 -24.87 -0.63
C VAL A 300 6.16 -26.15 -1.22
N HIS A 301 5.15 -26.02 -2.09
CA HIS A 301 4.46 -27.18 -2.68
C HIS A 301 4.24 -26.99 -4.20
N PRO A 302 5.28 -27.09 -5.05
CA PRO A 302 5.17 -26.81 -6.49
C PRO A 302 4.16 -27.71 -7.21
N ASP A 303 4.14 -29.00 -6.85
CA ASP A 303 3.26 -30.05 -7.37
C ASP A 303 1.92 -30.16 -6.60
N GLY A 304 1.69 -29.25 -5.65
CA GLY A 304 0.49 -29.24 -4.84
C GLY A 304 -0.78 -29.06 -5.67
N HIS A 305 -1.84 -29.75 -5.28
CA HIS A 305 -3.16 -29.60 -5.91
C HIS A 305 -3.71 -28.18 -5.69
N MET A 306 -4.51 -27.74 -6.66
CA MET A 306 -5.15 -26.42 -6.67
C MET A 306 -6.42 -26.43 -5.82
N GLU A 307 -6.26 -26.09 -4.55
CA GLU A 307 -7.39 -25.77 -3.66
C GLU A 307 -7.98 -24.40 -4.00
N ALA A 308 -9.24 -24.17 -3.63
CA ALA A 308 -9.94 -22.92 -3.93
C ALA A 308 -9.19 -21.67 -3.42
N SER A 309 -8.54 -21.76 -2.27
CA SER A 309 -7.72 -20.70 -1.69
C SER A 309 -6.46 -20.41 -2.52
N ALA A 310 -5.76 -21.45 -2.99
CA ALA A 310 -4.59 -21.32 -3.86
C ALA A 310 -4.97 -20.70 -5.21
N ILE A 311 -6.08 -21.16 -5.82
CA ILE A 311 -6.64 -20.57 -7.05
C ILE A 311 -6.92 -19.08 -6.85
N ALA A 312 -7.56 -18.73 -5.72
CA ALA A 312 -7.91 -17.36 -5.43
C ALA A 312 -6.67 -16.46 -5.36
N VAL A 313 -5.62 -16.81 -4.60
CA VAL A 313 -4.44 -15.94 -4.49
C VAL A 313 -3.59 -15.90 -5.78
N LEU A 314 -3.46 -17.03 -6.48
CA LEU A 314 -2.70 -17.11 -7.74
C LEU A 314 -3.31 -16.30 -8.88
N LEU A 315 -4.65 -16.17 -8.92
CA LEU A 315 -5.33 -15.39 -9.95
C LEU A 315 -5.67 -13.97 -9.50
N LEU A 316 -6.22 -13.80 -8.28
CA LEU A 316 -6.67 -12.49 -7.80
C LEU A 316 -5.52 -11.54 -7.52
N GLY A 317 -4.35 -12.02 -7.06
CA GLY A 317 -3.18 -11.16 -6.84
C GLY A 317 -2.76 -10.45 -8.13
N PRO A 318 -2.33 -11.18 -9.18
CA PRO A 318 -1.96 -10.59 -10.45
C PRO A 318 -3.11 -9.80 -11.12
N ALA A 319 -4.36 -10.28 -11.01
CA ALA A 319 -5.50 -9.57 -11.58
C ALA A 319 -5.78 -8.23 -10.88
N ALA A 320 -5.76 -8.19 -9.55
CA ALA A 320 -5.91 -6.96 -8.78
C ALA A 320 -4.75 -5.99 -9.07
N TYR A 321 -3.53 -6.50 -9.21
CA TYR A 321 -2.38 -5.70 -9.58
C TYR A 321 -2.53 -5.07 -10.96
N LEU A 322 -2.88 -5.85 -11.99
CA LEU A 322 -3.13 -5.32 -13.33
C LEU A 322 -4.31 -4.35 -13.34
N ALA A 323 -5.42 -4.66 -12.68
CA ALA A 323 -6.56 -3.75 -12.63
C ALA A 323 -6.17 -2.41 -12.00
N ALA A 324 -5.49 -2.43 -10.85
CA ALA A 324 -5.03 -1.22 -10.17
C ALA A 324 -3.99 -0.46 -11.00
N ASN A 325 -3.07 -1.16 -11.67
CA ASN A 325 -2.08 -0.53 -12.55
C ASN A 325 -2.74 0.12 -13.79
N GLY A 326 -3.76 -0.52 -14.36
CA GLY A 326 -4.55 0.03 -15.45
C GLY A 326 -5.33 1.27 -15.02
N ILE A 327 -5.89 1.29 -13.80
CA ILE A 327 -6.52 2.49 -13.22
C ILE A 327 -5.48 3.59 -13.03
N TYR A 328 -4.31 3.27 -12.46
CA TYR A 328 -3.18 4.20 -12.31
C TYR A 328 -2.79 4.83 -13.65
N LYS A 329 -2.65 4.03 -14.71
CA LYS A 329 -2.37 4.52 -16.06
C LYS A 329 -3.51 5.34 -16.66
N THR A 330 -4.75 5.00 -16.34
CA THR A 330 -5.91 5.81 -16.76
C THR A 330 -5.89 7.18 -16.11
N MET A 331 -5.46 7.30 -14.85
CA MET A 331 -5.33 8.59 -14.18
C MET A 331 -4.26 9.48 -14.84
N ILE A 332 -3.18 8.89 -15.35
CA ILE A 332 -2.07 9.63 -15.97
C ILE A 332 -2.34 9.92 -17.46
N TYR A 333 -2.76 8.91 -18.22
CA TYR A 333 -2.88 8.96 -19.68
C TYR A 333 -4.33 9.08 -20.18
N ARG A 334 -5.31 9.17 -19.27
CA ARG A 334 -6.76 9.28 -19.56
C ARG A 334 -7.34 8.12 -20.36
N ARG A 335 -6.63 6.99 -20.44
CA ARG A 335 -7.07 5.76 -21.13
C ARG A 335 -6.60 4.51 -20.39
N PHE A 336 -7.49 3.52 -20.33
CA PHE A 336 -7.14 2.21 -19.80
C PHE A 336 -6.36 1.42 -20.87
N PRO A 337 -5.16 0.88 -20.58
CA PRO A 337 -4.35 0.21 -21.59
C PRO A 337 -4.99 -1.10 -22.05
N LEU A 338 -5.05 -1.33 -23.37
CA LEU A 338 -5.59 -2.58 -23.93
C LEU A 338 -4.79 -3.81 -23.47
N SER A 339 -3.48 -3.67 -23.28
CA SER A 339 -2.61 -4.73 -22.73
C SER A 339 -3.14 -5.26 -21.40
N HIS A 340 -3.64 -4.38 -20.52
CA HIS A 340 -4.19 -4.75 -19.24
C HIS A 340 -5.54 -5.45 -19.36
N VAL A 341 -6.41 -5.01 -20.28
CA VAL A 341 -7.69 -5.69 -20.55
C VAL A 341 -7.43 -7.11 -21.02
N VAL A 342 -6.53 -7.28 -21.99
CA VAL A 342 -6.16 -8.61 -22.51
C VAL A 342 -5.52 -9.46 -21.42
N GLY A 343 -4.65 -8.90 -20.58
CA GLY A 343 -4.07 -9.58 -19.44
C GLY A 343 -5.12 -10.06 -18.43
N LEU A 344 -6.08 -9.21 -18.07
CA LEU A 344 -7.19 -9.57 -17.16
C LEU A 344 -8.07 -10.67 -17.74
N VAL A 345 -8.40 -10.59 -19.03
CA VAL A 345 -9.18 -11.63 -19.73
C VAL A 345 -8.38 -12.94 -19.78
N ALA A 346 -7.07 -12.89 -20.03
CA ALA A 346 -6.22 -14.07 -20.02
C ALA A 346 -6.12 -14.71 -18.63
N LEU A 347 -5.99 -13.92 -17.57
CA LEU A 347 -6.03 -14.42 -16.19
C LEU A 347 -7.37 -15.08 -15.86
N LEU A 348 -8.49 -14.50 -16.30
CA LEU A 348 -9.80 -15.12 -16.14
C LEU A 348 -9.92 -16.43 -16.93
N ALA A 349 -9.34 -16.49 -18.12
CA ALA A 349 -9.32 -17.69 -18.95
C ALA A 349 -8.45 -18.83 -18.36
N LEU A 350 -7.56 -18.55 -17.41
CA LEU A 350 -6.82 -19.59 -16.67
C LEU A 350 -7.66 -20.32 -15.61
N LEU A 351 -8.82 -19.78 -15.21
CA LEU A 351 -9.68 -20.40 -14.20
C LEU A 351 -10.01 -21.89 -14.46
N PRO A 352 -10.44 -22.31 -15.67
CA PRO A 352 -10.65 -23.74 -15.95
C PRO A 352 -9.34 -24.55 -15.93
N VAL A 353 -8.22 -23.94 -16.30
CA VAL A 353 -6.90 -24.61 -16.31
C VAL A 353 -6.43 -24.95 -14.90
N CYS A 354 -6.83 -24.16 -13.90
CA CYS A 354 -6.52 -24.44 -12.50
C CYS A 354 -7.00 -25.81 -12.02
N PHE A 355 -8.06 -26.37 -12.60
CA PHE A 355 -8.60 -27.67 -12.17
C PHE A 355 -7.91 -28.88 -12.82
N ILE A 356 -6.97 -28.66 -13.76
CA ILE A 356 -6.30 -29.71 -14.52
C ILE A 356 -4.79 -29.75 -14.31
N THR A 357 -4.23 -28.83 -13.52
CA THR A 357 -2.78 -28.68 -13.34
C THR A 357 -2.40 -28.30 -11.92
N ASP A 358 -1.10 -28.12 -11.69
CA ASP A 358 -0.50 -27.82 -10.39
C ASP A 358 -0.24 -26.31 -10.19
N ARG A 359 0.20 -25.97 -8.96
CA ARG A 359 0.49 -24.60 -8.55
C ARG A 359 1.62 -23.97 -9.37
N LEU A 360 2.66 -24.74 -9.68
CA LEU A 360 3.82 -24.25 -10.44
C LEU A 360 3.42 -23.84 -11.87
N MET A 361 2.62 -24.67 -12.55
CA MET A 361 2.15 -24.38 -13.89
C MET A 361 1.28 -23.12 -13.92
N ILE A 362 0.32 -22.99 -12.99
CA ILE A 362 -0.51 -21.78 -12.92
C ILE A 362 0.33 -20.53 -12.62
N ASN A 363 1.27 -20.61 -11.67
CA ASN A 363 2.14 -19.47 -11.38
C ASN A 363 3.05 -19.09 -12.57
N GLY A 364 3.51 -20.09 -13.32
CA GLY A 364 4.26 -19.90 -14.56
C GLY A 364 3.41 -19.19 -15.61
N LEU A 365 2.17 -19.64 -15.82
CA LEU A 365 1.25 -19.03 -16.80
C LEU A 365 0.85 -17.60 -16.42
N THR A 366 0.55 -17.33 -15.15
CA THR A 366 0.27 -15.96 -14.68
C THR A 366 1.48 -15.05 -14.86
N THR A 367 2.68 -15.54 -14.56
CA THR A 367 3.94 -14.82 -14.79
C THR A 367 4.16 -14.53 -16.28
N VAL A 368 3.92 -15.49 -17.17
CA VAL A 368 4.00 -15.29 -18.63
C VAL A 368 3.02 -14.21 -19.08
N ILE A 369 1.78 -14.21 -18.58
CA ILE A 369 0.81 -13.15 -18.88
C ILE A 369 1.36 -11.78 -18.44
N MET A 370 1.91 -11.67 -17.24
CA MET A 370 2.49 -10.42 -16.74
C MET A 370 3.66 -9.93 -17.62
N ILE A 371 4.53 -10.83 -18.07
CA ILE A 371 5.63 -10.52 -19.01
C ILE A 371 5.09 -10.03 -20.35
N VAL A 372 4.07 -10.69 -20.91
CA VAL A 372 3.46 -10.29 -22.19
C VAL A 372 2.84 -8.90 -22.07
N VAL A 373 2.14 -8.60 -20.96
CA VAL A 373 1.60 -7.26 -20.70
C VAL A 373 2.73 -6.23 -20.63
N ALA A 374 3.79 -6.50 -19.86
CA ALA A 374 4.94 -5.60 -19.73
C ALA A 374 5.64 -5.33 -21.08
N GLY A 375 5.87 -6.40 -21.86
CA GLY A 375 6.49 -6.32 -23.18
C GLY A 375 5.64 -5.54 -24.18
N TRP A 376 4.32 -5.77 -24.20
CA TRP A 376 3.40 -5.02 -25.06
C TRP A 376 3.48 -3.52 -24.74
N GLU A 377 3.43 -3.14 -23.47
CA GLU A 377 3.50 -1.73 -23.10
C GLU A 377 4.79 -1.06 -23.52
N SER A 378 5.92 -1.74 -23.31
CA SER A 378 7.24 -1.24 -23.71
C SER A 378 7.29 -0.96 -25.21
N ILE A 379 6.79 -1.90 -26.03
CA ILE A 379 6.73 -1.77 -27.48
C ILE A 379 5.77 -0.65 -27.89
N SER A 380 4.61 -0.55 -27.26
CA SER A 380 3.62 0.48 -27.55
C SER A 380 4.16 1.88 -27.28
N ARG A 381 4.92 2.06 -26.19
CA ARG A 381 5.54 3.34 -25.86
C ARG A 381 6.69 3.70 -26.79
N ALA A 382 7.57 2.75 -27.09
CA ALA A 382 8.66 2.95 -28.04
C ALA A 382 8.14 3.46 -29.40
N ARG A 383 7.00 2.91 -29.86
CA ARG A 383 6.32 3.38 -31.08
C ARG A 383 5.76 4.79 -30.96
N SER A 384 5.15 5.16 -29.83
CA SER A 384 4.61 6.51 -29.63
C SER A 384 5.71 7.58 -29.55
N VAL A 385 6.87 7.26 -28.96
CA VAL A 385 8.02 8.18 -28.90
C VAL A 385 8.66 8.34 -30.26
N ALA A 386 8.74 7.27 -31.07
CA ALA A 386 9.27 7.35 -32.44
C ALA A 386 8.37 8.11 -33.43
N GLN A 387 7.12 8.41 -33.05
CA GLN A 387 6.14 9.16 -33.85
C GLN A 387 6.02 10.64 -33.44
N GLN A 388 6.70 11.05 -32.38
CA GLN A 388 6.84 12.44 -31.93
C GLN A 388 8.20 12.98 -32.36
#